data_AF-A0A840KEN4-F1
#
_entry.id   AF-A0A840KEN4-F1
#
_cell.length_a   1.000
_cell.length_b   1.000
_cell.length_c   1.000
_cell.angle_alpha   90.00
_cell.angle_beta   90.00
_cell.angle_gamma   90.00
#
_symmetry.space_group_name_H-M   'P 1'
#
loop_
_entity.id
_entity.type
_entity.pdbx_description
1 polymer ?
#
loop_
_entity_poly.entity_id
_entity_poly.type
_entity_poly.pdbx_seq_one_letter_code
_entity_poly.pdbx_strand_id
1 'polypeptide(L)'
;MKKNIFFLILSLLIGCKETGGKVFFNYDQIDYYYADENEKTGRLVSGKMYLEPAKYYKVRISESEFDGINNIFTEKTTTNNVYSKCMPVYRDILIFRKKGKPAGVAKICFTCGQNEIMGTFANTENFGQDGDYEKLRKILLNIRE
;
A
#
# COMPACT_ATOMS: atom_id res chain seq x y z
N MET A 1 -33.87 21.68 52.54
CA MET A 1 -33.14 21.89 51.27
C MET A 1 -31.82 21.13 51.27
N LYS A 2 -31.76 19.95 50.64
CA LYS A 2 -30.55 19.34 50.10
C LYS A 2 -30.99 18.48 48.91
N LYS A 3 -30.93 19.04 47.70
CA LYS A 3 -31.11 18.28 46.46
C LYS A 3 -29.74 17.69 46.12
N ASN A 4 -29.62 16.37 46.23
CA ASN A 4 -28.41 15.63 45.91
C ASN A 4 -28.10 15.79 44.41
N ILE A 5 -27.03 16.54 44.15
CA ILE A 5 -26.30 16.54 42.88
C ILE A 5 -25.55 15.20 42.82
N PHE A 6 -26.17 14.22 42.19
CA PHE A 6 -25.51 12.96 41.86
C PHE A 6 -26.07 12.44 40.54
N PHE A 7 -25.89 13.20 39.46
CA PHE A 7 -26.08 12.69 38.08
C PHE A 7 -25.44 13.66 37.09
N LEU A 8 -24.10 13.72 37.09
CA LEU A 8 -23.35 14.54 36.10
C LEU A 8 -22.02 13.90 35.68
N ILE A 9 -21.94 12.57 35.70
CA ILE A 9 -20.86 11.82 35.05
C ILE A 9 -21.48 10.63 34.31
N LEU A 10 -22.24 10.91 33.24
CA LEU A 10 -22.64 9.91 32.23
C LEU A 10 -22.03 10.21 30.85
N SER A 11 -21.20 11.23 30.72
CA SER A 11 -20.58 11.62 29.46
C SER A 11 -19.09 11.24 29.44
N LEU A 12 -18.77 9.95 29.27
CA LEU A 12 -17.41 9.51 28.89
C LEU A 12 -17.36 8.09 28.29
N LEU A 13 -18.49 7.62 27.73
CA LEU A 13 -18.50 6.50 26.77
C LEU A 13 -18.91 7.00 25.39
N ILE A 14 -18.40 8.18 24.98
CA ILE A 14 -18.23 8.43 23.55
C ILE A 14 -17.07 7.55 23.15
N GLY A 15 -17.35 6.26 22.93
CA GLY A 15 -16.44 5.42 22.18
C GLY A 15 -16.13 6.18 20.90
N CYS A 16 -14.85 6.47 20.66
CA CYS A 16 -14.42 6.87 19.33
C CYS A 16 -14.90 5.76 18.40
N LYS A 17 -15.96 6.03 17.65
CA LYS A 17 -16.32 5.22 16.51
C LYS A 17 -15.15 5.42 15.55
N GLU A 18 -14.23 4.47 15.49
CA GLU A 18 -13.20 4.48 14.45
C GLU A 18 -13.93 4.52 13.11
N THR A 19 -13.94 5.69 12.48
CA THR A 19 -14.64 5.94 11.22
C THR A 19 -13.82 5.46 10.01
N GLY A 20 -12.69 4.79 10.25
CA GLY A 20 -11.81 4.23 9.23
C GLY A 20 -12.01 2.72 9.07
N GLY A 21 -11.81 2.22 7.85
CA GLY A 21 -11.73 0.79 7.59
C GLY A 21 -10.53 0.14 8.28
N LYS A 22 -10.44 -1.19 8.26
CA LYS A 22 -9.31 -1.91 8.86
C LYS A 22 -8.01 -1.63 8.09
N VAL A 23 -6.94 -1.32 8.80
CA VAL A 23 -5.59 -1.23 8.20
C VAL A 23 -5.14 -2.59 7.67
N PHE A 24 -4.42 -2.61 6.56
CA PHE A 24 -4.02 -3.88 5.93
C PHE A 24 -2.94 -4.59 6.75
N PHE A 25 -1.95 -3.86 7.25
CA PHE A 25 -0.76 -4.49 7.84
C PHE A 25 -0.42 -3.87 9.20
N ASN A 26 0.03 -4.71 10.12
CA ASN A 26 0.73 -4.27 11.33
C ASN A 26 2.24 -4.39 11.08
N TYR A 27 2.94 -3.26 11.02
CA TYR A 27 4.35 -3.21 10.67
C TYR A 27 5.09 -2.17 11.53
N ASP A 28 6.41 -2.16 11.42
CA ASP A 28 7.33 -1.15 11.95
C ASP A 28 8.40 -0.75 10.91
N GLN A 29 8.30 -1.30 9.70
CA GLN A 29 9.24 -1.12 8.63
C GLN A 29 8.59 -1.41 7.28
N ILE A 30 8.99 -0.67 6.25
CA ILE A 30 8.64 -0.94 4.87
C ILE A 30 9.91 -0.97 4.04
N ASP A 31 10.16 -2.11 3.41
CA ASP A 31 11.14 -2.22 2.33
C ASP A 31 10.43 -2.02 1.00
N TYR A 32 10.92 -1.11 0.19
CA TYR A 32 10.40 -0.83 -1.13
C TYR A 32 11.38 -1.32 -2.19
N TYR A 33 10.88 -2.18 -3.07
CA TYR A 33 11.62 -2.68 -4.22
C TYR A 33 11.01 -2.11 -5.50
N TYR A 34 11.85 -1.59 -6.38
CA TYR A 34 11.43 -1.09 -7.68
C TYR A 34 12.34 -1.55 -8.81
N ALA A 35 11.76 -1.82 -9.98
CA ALA A 35 12.51 -2.08 -11.20
C ALA A 35 12.58 -0.82 -12.06
N ASP A 36 13.79 -0.46 -12.53
CA ASP A 36 13.97 0.64 -13.50
C ASP A 36 13.44 0.22 -14.87
N GLU A 37 12.63 1.07 -15.47
CA GLU A 37 12.06 0.87 -16.81
C GLU A 37 13.05 1.18 -17.94
N ASN A 38 14.11 1.94 -17.63
CA ASN A 38 15.15 2.35 -18.59
C ASN A 38 16.30 1.36 -18.69
N GLU A 39 16.41 0.43 -17.75
CA GLU A 39 17.34 -0.70 -17.83
C GLU A 39 16.78 -1.68 -18.87
N LYS A 40 17.04 -1.42 -20.16
CA LYS A 40 16.70 -2.32 -21.27
C LYS A 40 17.40 -3.67 -21.02
N THR A 41 16.70 -4.62 -20.42
CA THR A 41 17.23 -5.95 -20.15
C THR A 41 17.18 -6.88 -21.36
N GLY A 42 16.78 -6.39 -22.54
CA GLY A 42 16.68 -7.18 -23.76
C GLY A 42 17.88 -6.99 -24.69
N ARG A 43 18.63 -8.07 -25.02
CA ARG A 43 19.56 -8.06 -26.16
C ARG A 43 18.96 -8.86 -27.31
N LEU A 44 18.93 -8.24 -28.50
CA LEU A 44 18.65 -8.95 -29.74
C LEU A 44 19.93 -9.67 -30.19
N VAL A 45 19.88 -11.00 -30.25
CA VAL A 45 20.97 -11.85 -30.77
C VAL A 45 20.37 -12.75 -31.85
N SER A 46 20.84 -12.60 -33.09
CA SER A 46 20.43 -13.43 -34.23
C SER A 46 18.91 -13.56 -34.40
N GLY A 47 18.19 -12.43 -34.28
CA GLY A 47 16.73 -12.40 -34.44
C GLY A 47 15.92 -12.95 -33.26
N LYS A 48 16.57 -13.35 -32.16
CA LYS A 48 15.91 -13.74 -30.91
C LYS A 48 16.11 -12.66 -29.84
N MET A 49 15.02 -12.34 -29.15
CA MET A 49 15.03 -11.45 -27.99
C MET A 49 15.32 -12.27 -26.74
N TYR A 50 16.44 -11.98 -26.08
CA TYR A 50 16.81 -12.53 -24.78
C TYR A 50 16.49 -11.48 -23.73
N LEU A 51 15.55 -11.78 -22.84
CA LEU A 51 15.18 -10.93 -21.72
C LEU A 51 16.01 -11.33 -20.51
N GLU A 52 16.91 -10.46 -20.07
CA GLU A 52 17.56 -10.59 -18.76
C GLU A 52 16.51 -10.32 -17.66
N PRO A 53 16.61 -11.01 -16.51
CA PRO A 53 15.72 -10.76 -15.38
C PRO A 53 15.79 -9.29 -14.96
N ALA A 54 14.63 -8.69 -14.70
CA ALA A 54 14.57 -7.30 -14.23
C ALA A 54 15.35 -7.15 -12.93
N LYS A 55 16.26 -6.18 -12.89
CA LYS A 55 16.98 -5.81 -11.68
C LYS A 55 16.06 -4.96 -10.80
N TYR A 56 15.99 -5.31 -9.52
CA TYR A 56 15.26 -4.54 -8.53
C TYR A 56 16.24 -3.78 -7.64
N TYR A 57 15.94 -2.51 -7.43
CA TYR A 57 16.56 -1.66 -6.43
C TYR A 57 15.76 -1.72 -5.15
N LYS A 58 16.43 -1.58 -4.00
CA LYS A 58 15.80 -1.61 -2.68
C LYS A 58 16.07 -0.31 -1.95
N VAL A 59 15.03 0.31 -1.44
CA VAL A 59 15.10 1.46 -0.52
C VAL A 59 14.26 1.15 0.72
N ARG A 60 14.70 1.64 1.87
CA ARG A 60 13.89 1.62 3.09
C ARG A 60 13.06 2.90 3.16
N ILE A 61 11.75 2.77 3.29
CA ILE A 61 10.88 3.95 3.41
C ILE A 61 11.05 4.59 4.78
N SER A 62 11.14 5.92 4.81
CA SER A 62 11.17 6.73 6.03
C SER A 62 9.85 6.67 6.78
N GLU A 63 9.91 6.69 8.12
CA GLU A 63 8.72 6.70 8.98
C GLU A 63 7.81 7.92 8.71
N SER A 64 8.37 9.02 8.20
CA SER A 64 7.61 10.22 7.78
C SER A 64 6.56 9.94 6.70
N GLU A 65 6.74 8.89 5.89
CA GLU A 65 5.81 8.51 4.83
C GLU A 65 4.72 7.53 5.32
N PHE A 66 4.84 6.99 6.53
CA PHE A 66 3.99 5.88 6.98
C PHE A 66 2.53 6.29 7.09
N ASP A 67 2.22 7.52 7.52
CA ASP A 67 0.84 7.98 7.59
C ASP A 67 0.19 8.07 6.20
N GLY A 68 0.94 8.58 5.22
CA GLY A 68 0.49 8.61 3.82
C GLY A 68 0.22 7.22 3.28
N ILE A 69 1.13 6.28 3.55
CA ILE A 69 0.99 4.88 3.13
C ILE A 69 -0.16 4.20 3.88
N ASN A 70 -0.31 4.39 5.19
CA ASN A 70 -1.38 3.79 6.00
C ASN A 70 -2.77 4.20 5.49
N ASN A 71 -2.94 5.48 5.14
CA ASN A 71 -4.19 5.99 4.59
C ASN A 71 -4.59 5.29 3.28
N ILE A 72 -3.61 4.84 2.49
CA ILE A 72 -3.79 4.09 1.24
C ILE A 72 -4.02 2.59 1.53
N PHE A 73 -3.27 2.02 2.47
CA PHE A 73 -3.32 0.60 2.86
C PHE A 73 -4.34 0.35 3.97
N THR A 74 -5.58 0.79 3.74
CA THR A 74 -6.73 0.66 4.65
C THR A 74 -7.98 0.31 3.85
N GLU A 75 -8.88 -0.50 4.41
CA GLU A 75 -10.13 -0.88 3.73
C GLU A 75 -10.92 0.35 3.28
N LYS A 76 -11.43 0.26 2.05
CA LYS A 76 -12.29 1.28 1.44
C LYS A 76 -13.60 0.64 1.01
N THR A 77 -14.69 1.38 1.18
CA THR A 77 -16.03 0.94 0.84
C THR A 77 -16.51 1.42 -0.53
N THR A 78 -15.62 1.91 -1.39
CA THR A 78 -16.00 2.43 -2.71
C THR A 78 -16.59 1.34 -3.60
N THR A 79 -17.50 1.71 -4.51
CA THR A 79 -18.23 0.78 -5.37
C THR A 79 -17.63 0.67 -6.77
N ASN A 80 -16.64 1.49 -7.09
CA ASN A 80 -16.09 1.62 -8.44
C ASN A 80 -14.66 1.07 -8.47
N ASN A 81 -14.54 -0.23 -8.76
CA ASN A 81 -13.24 -0.85 -9.00
C ASN A 81 -12.93 -0.84 -10.50
N VAL A 82 -11.92 -0.09 -10.90
CA VAL A 82 -11.49 0.01 -12.31
C VAL A 82 -10.07 -0.51 -12.44
N TYR A 83 -9.90 -1.58 -13.20
CA TYR A 83 -8.61 -2.10 -13.63
C TYR A 83 -8.69 -2.57 -15.08
N SER A 84 -7.55 -2.52 -15.79
CA SER A 84 -7.46 -3.00 -17.18
C SER A 84 -7.23 -4.51 -17.21
N LYS A 85 -7.64 -5.17 -18.30
CA LYS A 85 -7.42 -6.62 -18.56
C LYS A 85 -5.98 -6.95 -19.02
N CYS A 86 -5.01 -6.08 -18.75
CA CYS A 86 -3.60 -6.29 -19.03
C CYS A 86 -3.05 -7.55 -18.33
N MET A 87 -1.93 -8.09 -18.81
CA MET A 87 -1.04 -8.90 -17.98
C MET A 87 -0.17 -7.94 -17.13
N PRO A 88 -0.18 -8.06 -15.79
CA PRO A 88 0.49 -7.11 -14.94
C PRO A 88 2.01 -7.30 -14.97
N VAL A 89 2.75 -6.19 -14.92
CA VAL A 89 4.18 -6.19 -14.66
C VAL A 89 4.42 -5.46 -13.35
N TYR A 90 4.63 -6.22 -12.28
CA TYR A 90 4.80 -5.69 -10.94
C TYR A 90 6.18 -5.08 -10.74
N ARG A 91 6.36 -3.85 -11.22
CA ARG A 91 7.63 -3.11 -11.05
C ARG A 91 7.79 -2.58 -9.64
N ASP A 92 6.71 -2.49 -8.88
CA ASP A 92 6.67 -1.89 -7.55
C ASP A 92 6.24 -2.92 -6.53
N ILE A 93 7.10 -3.19 -5.55
CA ILE A 93 6.84 -4.19 -4.50
C ILE A 93 7.16 -3.57 -3.14
N LEU A 94 6.16 -3.45 -2.28
CA LEU A 94 6.32 -3.06 -0.88
C LEU A 94 6.28 -4.31 0.00
N ILE A 95 7.29 -4.49 0.83
CA ILE A 95 7.33 -5.53 1.87
C ILE A 95 7.23 -4.85 3.23
N PHE A 96 6.07 -5.02 3.85
CA PHE A 96 5.81 -4.56 5.21
C PHE A 96 6.40 -5.57 6.18
N ARG A 97 7.15 -5.10 7.18
CA ARG A 97 7.82 -5.95 8.17
C ARG A 97 7.45 -5.55 9.57
N LYS A 98 7.35 -6.54 10.45
CA LYS A 98 7.23 -6.37 11.89
C LYS A 98 8.38 -7.08 12.58
N LYS A 99 9.16 -6.36 13.39
CA LYS A 99 10.32 -6.92 14.10
C LYS A 99 11.25 -7.71 13.15
N GLY A 100 11.48 -7.16 11.96
CA GLY A 100 12.32 -7.74 10.91
C GLY A 100 11.70 -8.86 10.05
N LYS A 101 10.54 -9.41 10.43
CA LYS A 101 9.86 -10.47 9.68
C LYS A 101 8.83 -9.89 8.70
N PRO A 102 8.66 -10.47 7.49
CA PRO A 102 7.58 -10.07 6.60
C PRO A 102 6.21 -10.22 7.29
N ALA A 103 5.46 -9.13 7.30
CA ALA A 103 4.09 -9.06 7.82
C ALA A 103 3.07 -8.88 6.68
N GLY A 104 3.49 -8.35 5.54
CA GLY A 104 2.65 -8.18 4.36
C GLY A 104 3.46 -7.86 3.11
N VAL A 105 2.88 -8.12 1.95
CA VAL A 105 3.46 -7.79 0.64
C VAL A 105 2.39 -7.16 -0.23
N ALA A 106 2.76 -6.09 -0.94
CA ALA A 106 1.95 -5.49 -1.98
C ALA A 106 2.77 -5.37 -3.26
N LYS A 107 2.36 -6.10 -4.30
CA LYS A 107 2.90 -5.97 -5.65
C LYS A 107 1.95 -5.11 -6.47
N ILE A 108 2.48 -4.15 -7.20
CA ILE A 108 1.69 -3.12 -7.85
C ILE A 108 2.14 -2.93 -9.29
N CYS A 109 1.17 -2.93 -10.20
CA CYS A 109 1.34 -2.55 -11.59
C CYS A 109 0.60 -1.23 -11.82
N PHE A 110 1.28 -0.10 -11.64
CA PHE A 110 0.68 1.23 -11.82
C PHE A 110 0.19 1.46 -13.26
N THR A 111 0.76 0.79 -14.26
CA THR A 111 0.36 0.93 -15.66
C THR A 111 -1.09 0.50 -15.91
N CYS A 112 -1.59 -0.50 -15.18
CA CYS A 112 -2.94 -0.99 -15.40
C CYS A 112 -3.79 -1.17 -14.15
N GLY A 113 -3.31 -0.67 -13.00
CA GLY A 113 -4.06 -0.63 -11.75
C GLY A 113 -4.31 -2.01 -11.14
N GLN A 114 -3.52 -3.02 -11.51
CA GLN A 114 -3.60 -4.35 -10.90
C GLN A 114 -2.62 -4.47 -9.74
N ASN A 115 -2.99 -5.26 -8.74
CA ASN A 115 -2.18 -5.50 -7.54
C ASN A 115 -2.29 -6.96 -7.08
N GLU A 116 -1.30 -7.40 -6.29
CA GLU A 116 -1.40 -8.57 -5.44
C GLU A 116 -1.06 -8.15 -4.00
N ILE A 117 -1.99 -8.35 -3.07
CA ILE A 117 -1.82 -8.01 -1.67
C ILE A 117 -1.93 -9.28 -0.83
N MET A 118 -0.91 -9.54 -0.02
CA MET A 118 -0.77 -10.78 0.76
C MET A 118 -0.40 -10.47 2.22
N GLY A 119 -0.83 -11.32 3.14
CA GLY A 119 -0.50 -11.20 4.57
C GLY A 119 -1.51 -10.37 5.39
N THR A 120 -2.70 -10.14 4.86
CA THR A 120 -3.78 -9.44 5.57
C THR A 120 -5.09 -10.21 5.53
N PHE A 121 -5.94 -9.96 6.54
CA PHE A 121 -7.36 -10.35 6.58
C PHE A 121 -8.28 -9.15 6.36
N ALA A 122 -7.75 -8.01 5.92
CA ALA A 122 -8.54 -6.86 5.52
C ALA A 122 -9.10 -7.07 4.10
N ASN A 123 -10.22 -6.43 3.78
CA ASN A 123 -10.73 -6.38 2.41
C ASN A 123 -9.85 -5.47 1.54
N THR A 124 -9.18 -6.08 0.56
CA THR A 124 -8.28 -5.39 -0.38
C THR A 124 -8.90 -5.11 -1.74
N GLU A 125 -10.16 -5.47 -1.98
CA GLU A 125 -10.82 -5.37 -3.30
C GLU A 125 -10.73 -3.97 -3.89
N ASN A 126 -10.90 -2.95 -3.05
CA ASN A 126 -10.91 -1.55 -3.45
C ASN A 126 -9.55 -0.84 -3.31
N PHE A 127 -8.45 -1.59 -3.14
CA PHE A 127 -7.14 -0.98 -3.06
C PHE A 127 -6.79 -0.16 -4.31
N GLY A 128 -6.19 1.01 -4.09
CA GLY A 128 -5.72 1.89 -5.15
C GLY A 128 -6.81 2.71 -5.85
N GLN A 129 -8.09 2.50 -5.52
CA GLN A 129 -9.21 3.27 -6.07
C GLN A 129 -9.30 4.67 -5.46
N ASP A 130 -10.20 5.52 -5.96
CA ASP A 130 -10.43 6.90 -5.48
C ASP A 130 -9.15 7.76 -5.41
N GLY A 131 -8.25 7.54 -6.39
CA GLY A 131 -6.99 8.26 -6.52
C GLY A 131 -5.84 7.73 -5.65
N ASP A 132 -6.04 6.65 -4.90
CA ASP A 132 -5.01 6.09 -4.01
C ASP A 132 -3.80 5.54 -4.80
N TYR A 133 -4.00 4.97 -6.00
CA TYR A 133 -2.87 4.63 -6.87
C TYR A 133 -2.01 5.84 -7.22
N GLU A 134 -2.63 6.98 -7.53
CA GLU A 134 -1.91 8.20 -7.88
C GLU A 134 -1.16 8.79 -6.69
N LYS A 135 -1.77 8.76 -5.51
CA LYS A 135 -1.11 9.18 -4.26
C LYS A 135 0.08 8.28 -3.95
N LEU A 136 -0.11 6.96 -4.03
CA LEU A 136 0.97 6.01 -3.77
C LEU A 136 2.11 6.18 -4.75
N ARG A 137 1.79 6.31 -6.05
CA ARG A 137 2.79 6.54 -7.10
C ARG A 137 3.65 7.77 -6.81
N LYS A 138 3.04 8.88 -6.38
CA LYS A 138 3.77 10.11 -6.03
C LYS A 138 4.70 9.92 -4.83
N ILE A 139 4.21 9.28 -3.76
CA ILE A 139 5.04 8.96 -2.57
C ILE A 139 6.26 8.14 -3.01
N LEU A 140 6.03 7.08 -3.79
CA LEU A 140 7.10 6.18 -4.23
C LEU A 140 8.08 6.85 -5.20
N LEU A 141 7.63 7.72 -6.11
CA LEU A 141 8.51 8.47 -6.99
C LEU A 141 9.46 9.40 -6.21
N ASN A 142 8.94 10.13 -5.23
CA ASN A 142 9.77 11.01 -4.38
C ASN A 142 10.83 10.26 -3.57
N ILE A 143 10.64 8.96 -3.31
CA ILE A 143 11.61 8.10 -2.59
C ILE A 143 12.72 7.60 -3.52
N ARG A 144 12.48 7.56 -4.84
CA ARG A 144 13.44 7.08 -5.84
C ARG A 144 14.45 8.16 -6.26
N GLU A 145 14.10 9.44 -6.08
CA GLU A 145 14.93 10.62 -6.39
C GLU A 145 15.97 10.88 -5.29
#